data_AF-A0A226QRR8-F1
#
_entry.id   AF-A0A226QRR8-F1
#
_cell.length_a   1.000
_cell.length_b   1.000
_cell.length_c   1.000
_cell.angle_alpha   90.00
_cell.angle_beta   90.00
_cell.angle_gamma   90.00
#
_symmetry.space_group_name_H-M   'P 1'
#
loop_
_entity.id
_entity.type
_entity.pdbx_description
1 polymer ?
#
loop_
_entity_poly.entity_id
_entity_poly.type
_entity_poly.pdbx_seq_one_letter_code
_entity_poly.pdbx_strand_id
1 'polypeptide(L)' 'MLKAEYYVVKKGDVLSRIAQKYGISVKQIQALNPNSNLIYPDRKIRVK' A
#
# COMPACT_ATOMS: atom_id res chain seq x y z
N MET A 1 -0.95 -15.44 14.24
CA MET A 1 -1.86 -14.32 13.96
C MET A 1 -1.22 -13.45 12.89
N LEU A 2 -1.86 -13.25 11.74
CA LEU A 2 -1.33 -12.35 10.71
C LEU A 2 -1.47 -10.90 11.20
N LYS A 3 -0.34 -10.21 11.41
CA LYS A 3 -0.32 -8.82 11.87
C LYS A 3 -0.53 -7.91 10.66
N ALA A 4 -1.50 -7.00 10.75
CA ALA A 4 -1.68 -6.00 9.72
C ALA A 4 -0.43 -5.11 9.63
N GLU A 5 0.09 -4.94 8.41
CA GLU A 5 1.25 -4.10 8.14
C GLU A 5 0.81 -2.89 7.31
N TYR A 6 1.40 -1.72 7.62
CA TYR A 6 1.04 -0.46 6.98
C TYR A 6 2.27 0.26 6.44
N TYR A 7 2.06 0.99 5.34
CA TYR A 7 3.07 1.83 4.72
C TYR A 7 2.58 3.28 4.67
N VAL A 8 3.47 4.23 4.97
CA VAL A 8 3.23 5.66 4.79
C VAL A 8 3.80 6.06 3.44
N VAL A 9 2.92 6.50 2.55
CA VAL A 9 3.23 6.87 1.19
C VAL A 9 4.12 8.10 1.18
N LYS A 10 5.19 8.07 0.38
CA LYS A 10 6.11 9.19 0.21
C LYS A 10 5.89 9.87 -1.13
N LYS A 11 6.28 11.14 -1.23
CA LYS A 11 6.24 11.88 -2.50
C LYS A 11 7.05 11.14 -3.57
N GLY A 12 6.41 10.84 -4.71
CA GLY A 12 7.01 10.11 -5.83
C GLY A 12 6.90 8.58 -5.73
N ASP A 13 6.20 8.04 -4.72
CA ASP A 13 5.86 6.63 -4.69
C ASP A 13 4.85 6.26 -5.78
N VAL A 14 4.92 5.01 -6.19
CA VAL A 14 3.96 4.35 -7.09
C VAL A 14 3.60 3.00 -6.49
N LEU A 15 2.36 2.54 -6.73
CA LEU A 15 1.87 1.29 -6.15
C LEU A 15 2.72 0.08 -6.53
N SER A 16 3.26 0.03 -7.74
CA SER A 16 4.11 -1.07 -8.19
C SER A 16 5.36 -1.24 -7.33
N ARG A 17 6.03 -0.12 -6.97
CA ARG A 17 7.22 -0.13 -6.11
C ARG A 17 6.88 -0.57 -4.69
N ILE A 18 5.77 -0.09 -4.15
CA ILE A 18 5.29 -0.49 -2.82
C ILE A 18 4.93 -1.98 -2.83
N ALA A 19 4.20 -2.45 -3.84
CA ALA A 19 3.80 -3.84 -4.00
C ALA A 19 5.01 -4.77 -4.06
N GLN A 20 6.01 -4.43 -4.88
CA GLN A 20 7.27 -5.16 -4.97
C GLN A 20 8.00 -5.22 -3.62
N LYS A 21 8.08 -4.09 -2.90
CA LYS A 21 8.74 -4.02 -1.58
C LYS A 21 8.10 -4.96 -0.55
N TYR A 22 6.79 -5.13 -0.60
CA TYR A 22 6.04 -5.96 0.36
C TYR A 22 5.75 -7.37 -0.14
N GLY A 23 6.17 -7.72 -1.36
CA GLY A 23 5.96 -9.04 -1.96
C GLY A 23 4.50 -9.35 -2.26
N ILE A 24 3.69 -8.32 -2.55
CA ILE A 24 2.28 -8.47 -2.93
C ILE A 24 2.01 -7.80 -4.27
N SER A 25 0.84 -8.05 -4.86
CA SER A 25 0.38 -7.38 -6.08
C SER A 25 -0.28 -6.03 -5.79
N VAL A 26 -0.29 -5.14 -6.79
CA VAL A 26 -1.05 -3.88 -6.73
C VAL A 26 -2.53 -4.15 -6.46
N LYS A 27 -3.09 -5.22 -7.05
CA LYS A 27 -4.48 -5.64 -6.83
C LYS A 27 -4.75 -6.02 -5.38
N GLN A 28 -3.80 -6.68 -4.72
CA GLN A 28 -3.90 -6.96 -3.28
C GLN A 28 -3.86 -5.67 -2.45
N ILE A 29 -2.98 -4.71 -2.76
CA ILE A 29 -3.00 -3.39 -2.09
C ILE A 29 -4.36 -2.71 -2.26
N GLN A 30 -4.92 -2.71 -3.47
CA GLN A 30 -6.23 -2.11 -3.73
C GLN A 30 -7.36 -2.82 -2.97
N ALA A 31 -7.36 -4.15 -2.94
CA ALA A 31 -8.33 -4.94 -2.20
C ALA A 31 -8.27 -4.68 -0.68
N LEU A 32 -7.06 -4.46 -0.14
CA LEU A 32 -6.87 -4.09 1.27
C LEU A 32 -7.29 -2.65 1.58
N ASN A 33 -7.47 -1.79 0.57
CA ASN A 33 -7.74 -0.36 0.70
C ASN A 33 -8.83 0.13 -0.29
N PRO A 34 -10.07 -0.43 -0.25
CA PRO A 34 -11.06 -0.31 -1.32
C PRO A 34 -11.61 1.10 -1.58
N ASN A 35 -11.45 2.04 -0.64
CA ASN A 35 -12.01 3.41 -0.74
C ASN A 35 -10.93 4.49 -0.67
N SER A 36 -9.71 4.17 -1.11
CA SER A 36 -8.55 5.00 -0.84
C SER A 36 -7.83 5.40 -2.11
N ASN A 37 -7.60 6.70 -2.32
CA ASN A 37 -6.59 7.16 -3.27
C ASN A 37 -5.19 6.94 -2.69
N LEU A 38 -4.55 5.85 -3.12
CA LEU A 38 -3.43 5.22 -2.44
C LEU A 38 -2.08 5.95 -2.56
N ILE A 39 -1.97 6.98 -3.39
CA ILE A 39 -0.67 7.59 -3.77
C ILE A 39 -0.47 8.99 -3.18
N TYR A 40 -1.34 9.45 -2.29
CA TYR A 40 -1.13 10.74 -1.64
C TYR A 40 -0.01 10.65 -0.60
N PRO A 41 0.96 11.58 -0.60
CA PRO A 41 1.98 11.66 0.44
C PRO A 41 1.37 11.68 1.83
N ASP A 42 2.10 11.09 2.79
CA ASP A 42 1.72 10.96 4.21
C ASP A 42 0.48 10.08 4.47
N ARG A 43 -0.12 9.51 3.43
CA ARG A 43 -1.21 8.55 3.57
C ARG A 43 -0.69 7.22 4.11
N LYS A 44 -1.39 6.68 5.08
CA LYS A 44 -1.19 5.31 5.58
C LYS A 44 -2.06 4.32 4.80
N ILE A 45 -1.45 3.33 4.16
CA ILE A 45 -2.14 2.26 3.42
C ILE A 45 -1.76 0.89 3.99
N ARG A 46 -2.69 -0.06 3.91
CA ARG A 46 -2.47 -1.44 4.36
C ARG A 46 -1.74 -2.25 3.28
N VAL A 47 -0.73 -3.03 3.67
CA VAL A 47 0.10 -3.84 2.77
C VAL A 47 0.18 -5.32 3.17
N LYS A 48 -0.24 -5.72 4.38
CA LYS A 48 -0.51 -7.10 4.81
C LYS A 48 -1.66 -7.11 5.82
#